data_AF-A0A135LFT3-F1
#
_entry.id   AF-A0A135LFT3-F1
#
_cell.length_a   1.000
_cell.length_b   1.000
_cell.length_c   1.000
_cell.angle_alpha   90.00
_cell.angle_beta   90.00
_cell.angle_gamma   90.00
#
_symmetry.space_group_name_H-M   'P 1'
#
loop_
_entity.id
_entity.type
_entity.pdbx_description
1 polymer ?
#
loop_
_entity_poly.entity_id
_entity_poly.type
_entity_poly.pdbx_seq_one_letter_code
_entity_poly.pdbx_strand_id
1 'polypeptide(L)'
;MFYITPLGRPQAGELLLGIAVQLIFNLGANRIQTPNEIHRTDPRSQHLRALFWHCYAIDKEFSIRKSQPPLINDADCDLDLPTTYAQKTSARHFYMKPLSSKELLFPSDLRFSLLKSKIFRLLYSVHSQTLPEARRLQHIRELDQELSDLKLGYPVDCRPELFATEDAPDYLFHDLSMRGVNIHLEYYYCLGKIHGASSSCKIPSPQSWSPLPSSAELCFEAARSSLIYIWRVRQFVNDHTFWIHAQFLLTAVLSVFWYLITVPTSSTFTRDLKTLEDIAELLAHLNKPKEDGQTFPPFYLTHAFVERLISLAQRSRPKVAGT
;
A
#
# COMPACT_ATOMS: atom_id res chain seq x y z
N MET A 1 7.83 -17.28 -1.53
CA MET A 1 7.46 -15.92 -1.09
C MET A 1 6.22 -15.44 -1.83
N PHE A 2 6.30 -15.06 -3.12
CA PHE A 2 5.13 -14.62 -3.90
C PHE A 2 3.97 -15.61 -4.00
N TYR A 3 4.20 -16.91 -3.84
CA TYR A 3 3.12 -17.89 -3.82
C TYR A 3 2.56 -18.13 -2.41
N ILE A 4 3.33 -17.86 -1.35
CA ILE A 4 2.96 -18.25 0.03
C ILE A 4 2.20 -17.12 0.73
N THR A 5 2.63 -15.87 0.56
CA THR A 5 1.95 -14.71 1.14
C THR A 5 0.52 -14.56 0.60
N PRO A 6 0.28 -14.74 -0.72
CA PRO A 6 -1.07 -14.73 -1.27
C PRO A 6 -1.94 -15.94 -0.90
N LEU A 7 -1.41 -16.94 -0.18
CA LEU A 7 -2.19 -18.05 0.37
C LEU A 7 -2.64 -17.79 1.82
N GLY A 8 -2.44 -16.57 2.34
CA GLY A 8 -2.83 -16.23 3.70
C GLY A 8 -1.93 -16.86 4.78
N ARG A 9 -0.68 -17.18 4.45
CA ARG A 9 0.33 -17.71 5.38
C ARG A 9 1.48 -16.73 5.63
N PRO A 10 1.22 -15.54 6.21
CA PRO A 10 2.22 -14.49 6.35
C PRO A 10 3.43 -14.91 7.20
N GLN A 11 3.23 -15.68 8.27
CA GLN A 11 4.32 -16.13 9.16
C GLN A 11 5.31 -17.05 8.43
N ALA A 12 4.80 -17.96 7.60
CA ALA A 12 5.65 -18.82 6.79
C ALA A 12 6.41 -18.02 5.73
N GLY A 13 5.76 -16.99 5.15
CA GLY A 13 6.42 -16.04 4.25
C GLY A 13 7.59 -15.32 4.94
N GLU A 14 7.37 -14.78 6.13
CA GLU A 14 8.40 -14.07 6.89
C GLU A 14 9.58 -14.96 7.29
N LEU A 15 9.33 -16.20 7.72
CA LEU A 15 10.41 -17.15 8.00
C LEU A 15 11.29 -17.39 6.77
N LEU A 16 10.65 -17.62 5.61
CA LEU A 16 11.36 -17.81 4.35
C LEU A 16 12.09 -16.54 3.90
N LEU A 17 11.54 -15.37 4.18
CA LEU A 17 12.23 -14.10 3.95
C LEU A 17 13.52 -14.04 4.78
N GLY A 18 13.48 -14.36 6.07
CA GLY A 18 14.66 -14.37 6.92
C GLY A 18 15.78 -15.26 6.37
N ILE A 19 15.42 -16.48 5.94
CA ILE A 19 16.36 -17.40 5.29
C ILE A 19 16.90 -16.80 3.98
N ALA A 20 16.02 -16.27 3.13
CA ALA A 20 16.42 -15.68 1.86
C ALA A 20 17.35 -14.48 2.03
N VAL A 21 17.08 -13.60 3.00
CA VAL A 21 17.91 -12.44 3.36
C VAL A 21 19.30 -12.90 3.78
N GLN A 22 19.41 -13.92 4.64
CA GLN A 22 20.71 -14.47 5.02
C GLN A 22 21.49 -14.99 3.80
N LEU A 23 20.83 -15.71 2.89
CA LEU A 23 21.46 -16.26 1.70
C LEU A 23 21.96 -15.17 0.74
N ILE A 24 21.14 -14.15 0.46
CA ILE A 24 21.55 -13.06 -0.45
C ILE A 24 22.70 -12.23 0.15
N PHE A 25 22.75 -12.05 1.47
CA PHE A 25 23.88 -11.39 2.15
C PHE A 25 25.15 -12.22 2.07
N ASN A 26 25.07 -13.53 2.33
CA ASN A 26 26.21 -14.44 2.19
C ASN A 26 26.77 -14.48 0.76
N LEU A 27 25.91 -14.29 -0.24
CA LEU A 27 26.29 -14.20 -1.65
C LEU A 27 26.75 -12.79 -2.08
N GLY A 28 26.72 -11.81 -1.17
CA GLY A 28 27.14 -10.43 -1.43
C GLY A 28 26.20 -9.65 -2.35
N ALA A 29 24.92 -10.01 -2.41
CA ALA A 29 23.92 -9.37 -3.27
C ALA A 29 23.52 -7.94 -2.82
N ASN A 30 23.76 -7.65 -1.54
CA ASN A 30 23.50 -6.34 -0.93
C ASN A 30 24.50 -5.27 -1.38
N ARG A 31 25.62 -5.66 -2.03
CA ARG A 31 26.65 -4.75 -2.52
C ARG A 31 26.80 -4.87 -4.03
N ILE A 32 27.15 -3.76 -4.68
CA ILE A 32 27.55 -3.73 -6.09
C ILE A 32 29.03 -4.14 -6.13
N GLN A 33 29.28 -5.40 -6.53
CA GLN A 33 30.62 -5.96 -6.57
C GLN A 33 31.43 -5.32 -7.71
N THR A 34 32.28 -4.35 -7.33
CA THR A 34 33.31 -3.62 -8.10
C THR A 34 32.84 -2.67 -9.23
N PRO A 35 33.50 -1.51 -9.44
CA PRO A 35 33.17 -0.54 -10.49
C PRO A 35 33.60 -0.98 -11.90
N ASN A 36 34.42 -2.03 -12.01
CA ASN A 36 34.85 -2.54 -13.31
C ASN A 36 33.65 -3.18 -14.02
N GLU A 37 33.29 -2.59 -15.15
CA GLU A 37 32.06 -2.80 -15.93
C GLU A 37 31.78 -4.27 -16.32
N ILE A 38 32.77 -5.16 -16.20
CA ILE A 38 32.75 -6.54 -16.67
C ILE A 38 31.74 -7.42 -15.88
N HIS A 39 31.54 -7.17 -14.58
CA HIS A 39 30.58 -7.96 -13.77
C HIS A 39 29.15 -7.41 -13.79
N ARG A 40 28.92 -6.16 -14.23
CA ARG A 40 27.55 -5.60 -14.33
C ARG A 40 26.75 -6.26 -15.45
N THR A 41 27.43 -6.84 -16.44
CA THR A 41 26.83 -7.60 -17.56
C THR A 41 26.75 -9.09 -17.31
N ASP A 42 27.35 -9.62 -16.24
CA ASP A 42 27.26 -11.05 -15.91
C ASP A 42 25.80 -11.39 -15.56
N PRO A 43 25.14 -12.31 -16.29
CA PRO A 43 23.76 -12.70 -16.01
C PRO A 43 23.55 -13.18 -14.57
N ARG A 44 24.56 -13.81 -13.96
CA ARG A 44 24.48 -14.30 -12.58
C ARG A 44 24.44 -13.16 -11.59
N SER A 45 25.32 -12.17 -11.72
CA SER A 45 25.31 -10.96 -10.89
C SER A 45 24.02 -10.16 -11.04
N GLN A 46 23.48 -10.03 -12.26
CA GLN A 46 22.18 -9.37 -12.50
C GLN A 46 21.02 -10.11 -11.83
N HIS A 47 21.00 -11.44 -11.94
CA HIS A 47 19.98 -12.27 -11.30
C HIS A 47 20.06 -12.15 -9.77
N LEU A 48 21.26 -12.22 -9.20
CA LEU A 48 21.48 -12.06 -7.76
C LEU A 48 21.01 -10.68 -7.27
N ARG A 49 21.29 -9.63 -8.04
CA ARG A 49 20.82 -8.26 -7.75
C ARG A 49 19.30 -8.14 -7.83
N ALA A 50 18.66 -8.82 -8.79
CA ALA A 50 17.21 -8.88 -8.88
C ALA A 50 16.58 -9.58 -7.67
N LEU A 51 17.19 -10.68 -7.20
CA LEU A 51 16.79 -11.39 -5.98
C LEU A 51 16.94 -10.51 -4.73
N PHE A 52 18.00 -9.71 -4.64
CA PHE A 52 18.16 -8.73 -3.56
C PHE A 52 16.99 -7.74 -3.55
N TRP A 53 16.71 -7.08 -4.69
CA TRP A 53 15.61 -6.11 -4.77
C TRP A 53 14.25 -6.73 -4.49
N HIS A 54 14.06 -7.99 -4.87
CA HIS A 54 12.86 -8.74 -4.53
C HIS A 54 12.71 -8.94 -3.01
N CYS A 55 13.77 -9.40 -2.33
CA CYS A 55 13.75 -9.57 -0.87
C CYS A 55 13.61 -8.23 -0.16
N TYR A 56 14.33 -7.20 -0.61
CA TYR A 56 14.23 -5.83 -0.11
C TYR A 56 12.80 -5.31 -0.19
N ALA A 57 12.14 -5.44 -1.36
CA ALA A 57 10.77 -4.97 -1.53
C ALA A 57 9.79 -5.65 -0.56
N ILE A 58 9.90 -6.97 -0.39
CA ILE A 58 9.03 -7.71 0.53
C ILE A 58 9.33 -7.40 2.00
N ASP A 59 10.60 -7.22 2.35
CA ASP A 59 11.00 -6.85 3.71
C ASP A 59 10.41 -5.49 4.11
N LYS A 60 10.52 -4.49 3.24
CA LYS A 60 9.94 -3.16 3.49
C LYS A 60 8.42 -3.18 3.52
N GLU A 61 7.78 -4.05 2.72
CA GLU A 61 6.34 -4.32 2.81
C GLU A 61 5.95 -4.86 4.19
N PHE A 62 6.62 -5.91 4.68
CA PHE A 62 6.29 -6.48 5.99
C PHE A 62 6.55 -5.48 7.12
N SER A 63 7.66 -4.74 7.06
CA SER A 63 8.04 -3.75 8.07
C SER A 63 6.96 -2.69 8.25
N ILE A 64 6.51 -2.04 7.16
CA ILE A 64 5.52 -0.95 7.27
C ILE A 64 4.12 -1.47 7.64
N ARG A 65 3.76 -2.68 7.21
CA ARG A 65 2.48 -3.32 7.53
C ARG A 65 2.38 -3.67 9.01
N LYS A 66 3.42 -4.28 9.56
CA LYS A 66 3.46 -4.69 10.97
C LYS A 66 3.94 -3.60 11.93
N SER A 67 4.43 -2.49 11.39
CA SER A 67 5.14 -1.47 12.18
C SER A 67 6.29 -2.07 12.99
N GLN A 68 7.04 -2.99 12.36
CA GLN A 68 8.19 -3.67 12.94
C GLN A 68 9.46 -3.32 12.16
N PRO A 69 10.65 -3.33 12.80
CA PRO A 69 11.91 -3.10 12.11
C PRO A 69 12.10 -4.05 10.92
N PRO A 70 12.62 -3.58 9.78
CA PRO A 70 12.96 -4.42 8.64
C PRO A 70 14.16 -5.33 8.97
N LEU A 71 14.25 -6.48 8.28
CA LEU A 71 15.40 -7.39 8.38
C LEU A 71 16.65 -6.80 7.70
N ILE A 72 16.45 -6.06 6.60
CA ILE A 72 17.51 -5.44 5.84
C ILE A 72 17.69 -4.00 6.32
N ASN A 73 18.88 -3.67 6.81
CA ASN A 73 19.27 -2.31 7.12
C ASN A 73 19.80 -1.60 5.87
N ASP A 74 19.23 -0.43 5.56
CA ASP A 74 19.59 0.35 4.38
C ASP A 74 21.05 0.79 4.40
N ALA A 75 21.61 1.05 5.59
CA ALA A 75 23.01 1.49 5.76
C ALA A 75 24.04 0.42 5.36
N ASP A 76 23.62 -0.85 5.27
CA ASP A 76 24.49 -1.99 4.96
C ASP A 76 24.36 -2.45 3.50
N CYS A 77 23.66 -1.67 2.66
CA CYS A 77 23.31 -2.03 1.29
C CYS A 77 23.61 -0.91 0.29
N ASP A 78 24.07 -1.29 -0.89
CA ASP A 78 24.06 -0.42 -2.07
C ASP A 78 22.65 -0.43 -2.66
N LEU A 79 21.98 0.72 -2.70
CA LEU A 79 20.57 0.86 -3.09
C LEU A 79 20.36 1.50 -4.47
N ASP A 80 21.36 1.43 -5.35
CA ASP A 80 21.18 1.83 -6.74
C ASP A 80 20.21 0.89 -7.45
N LEU A 81 19.14 1.47 -8.01
CA LEU A 81 18.16 0.73 -8.81
C LEU A 81 18.87 -0.01 -9.96
N PRO A 82 18.40 -1.20 -10.36
CA PRO A 82 19.00 -1.93 -11.46
C PRO A 82 19.07 -1.06 -12.72
N THR A 83 20.15 -1.14 -13.51
CA THR A 83 20.30 -0.32 -14.72
C THR A 83 19.24 -0.64 -15.78
N THR A 84 18.68 -1.84 -15.75
CA THR A 84 17.53 -2.29 -16.57
C THR A 84 16.18 -1.84 -16.00
N TYR A 85 16.17 -1.19 -14.83
CA TYR A 85 15.00 -0.60 -14.22
C TYR A 85 14.85 0.84 -14.74
N ALA A 86 13.78 1.11 -15.47
CA ALA A 86 13.61 2.40 -16.13
C ALA A 86 13.54 3.53 -15.08
N GLN A 87 14.52 4.45 -15.13
CA GLN A 87 14.55 5.65 -14.28
C GLN A 87 13.34 6.57 -14.51
N LYS A 88 12.75 6.51 -15.72
CA LYS A 88 11.47 7.12 -16.06
C LYS A 88 10.44 6.02 -16.27
N THR A 89 9.36 6.06 -15.50
CA THR A 89 8.25 5.12 -15.65
C THR A 89 7.55 5.40 -16.98
N SER A 90 7.50 4.41 -17.86
CA SER A 90 6.73 4.51 -19.09
C SER A 90 5.30 4.00 -18.89
N ALA A 91 4.37 4.34 -19.78
CA ALA A 91 3.02 3.78 -19.74
C ALA A 91 3.00 2.23 -19.77
N ARG A 92 4.06 1.59 -20.27
CA ARG A 92 4.21 0.12 -20.26
C ARG A 92 4.23 -0.48 -18.85
N HIS A 93 4.53 0.33 -17.84
CA HIS A 93 4.58 -0.08 -16.44
C HIS A 93 3.19 -0.19 -15.80
N PHE A 94 2.18 0.41 -16.43
CA PHE A 94 0.79 0.47 -15.97
C PHE A 94 -0.14 -0.42 -16.78
N TYR A 95 0.09 -0.57 -18.08
CA TYR A 95 -0.80 -1.33 -18.95
C TYR A 95 -0.25 -2.70 -19.34
N MET A 96 -1.15 -3.65 -19.63
CA MET A 96 -0.83 -4.97 -20.15
C MET A 96 -0.08 -4.85 -21.48
N LYS A 97 1.18 -5.29 -21.51
CA LYS A 97 2.02 -5.36 -22.70
C LYS A 97 2.86 -6.63 -22.70
N PRO A 98 3.26 -7.14 -23.88
CA PRO A 98 4.15 -8.29 -23.96
C PRO A 98 5.41 -8.09 -23.13
N LEU A 99 5.75 -9.09 -22.31
CA LEU A 99 6.95 -9.05 -21.48
C LEU A 99 8.20 -9.06 -22.37
N SER A 100 9.13 -8.16 -22.09
CA SER A 100 10.45 -8.14 -22.70
C SER A 100 11.42 -8.96 -21.84
N SER A 101 12.16 -9.88 -22.45
CA SER A 101 13.25 -10.60 -21.76
C SER A 101 14.40 -9.69 -21.31
N LYS A 102 14.42 -8.44 -21.78
CA LYS A 102 15.45 -7.44 -21.46
C LYS A 102 15.05 -6.50 -20.32
N GLU A 103 13.79 -6.53 -19.88
CA GLU A 103 13.27 -5.62 -18.86
C GLU A 103 12.98 -6.38 -17.56
N LEU A 104 13.54 -5.89 -16.45
CA LEU A 104 13.26 -6.44 -15.13
C LEU A 104 12.04 -5.75 -14.53
N LEU A 105 10.94 -6.48 -14.37
CA LEU A 105 9.71 -5.98 -13.76
C LEU A 105 9.48 -6.63 -12.38
N PHE A 106 9.15 -5.79 -11.41
CA PHE A 106 8.65 -6.20 -10.10
C PHE A 106 7.14 -5.95 -10.01
N PRO A 107 6.40 -6.60 -9.11
CA PRO A 107 4.94 -6.42 -9.01
C PRO A 107 4.46 -5.01 -8.66
N SER A 108 5.36 -4.11 -8.26
CA SER A 108 5.12 -2.67 -8.08
C SER A 108 6.37 -1.86 -8.46
N ASP A 109 6.35 -0.55 -8.22
CA ASP A 109 7.51 0.34 -8.35
C ASP A 109 8.45 0.19 -7.15
N LEU A 110 9.73 -0.15 -7.38
CA LEU A 110 10.74 -0.35 -6.32
C LEU A 110 10.99 0.92 -5.51
N ARG A 111 10.73 2.10 -6.10
CA ARG A 111 10.87 3.36 -5.38
C ARG A 111 9.88 3.47 -4.22
N PHE A 112 8.73 2.78 -4.28
CA PHE A 112 7.87 2.66 -3.09
C PHE A 112 8.53 1.86 -1.97
N SER A 113 9.31 0.83 -2.27
CA SER A 113 10.03 0.07 -1.22
C SER A 113 11.07 0.95 -0.52
N LEU A 114 11.79 1.79 -1.28
CA LEU A 114 12.70 2.81 -0.72
C LEU A 114 11.93 3.82 0.13
N LEU A 115 10.83 4.36 -0.40
CA LEU A 115 10.01 5.33 0.31
C LEU A 115 9.41 4.75 1.61
N LYS A 116 8.90 3.51 1.59
CA LYS A 116 8.38 2.82 2.78
C LYS A 116 9.44 2.60 3.84
N SER A 117 10.68 2.29 3.44
CA SER A 117 11.79 2.21 4.39
C SER A 117 12.00 3.56 5.10
N LYS A 118 11.98 4.67 4.35
CA LYS A 118 12.06 6.03 4.92
C LYS A 118 10.85 6.37 5.81
N ILE A 119 9.62 6.09 5.36
CA ILE A 119 8.39 6.31 6.13
C ILE A 119 8.49 5.58 7.46
N PHE A 120 8.83 4.28 7.44
CA PHE A 120 8.98 3.52 8.68
C PHE A 120 10.06 4.14 9.59
N ARG A 121 11.26 4.37 9.06
CA ARG A 121 12.39 4.88 9.86
C ARG A 121 12.12 6.25 10.46
N LEU A 122 11.53 7.17 9.70
CA LEU A 122 11.34 8.57 10.07
C LEU A 122 10.03 8.86 10.82
N LEU A 123 9.01 8.01 10.70
CA LEU A 123 7.69 8.25 11.30
C LEU A 123 7.21 7.15 12.25
N TYR A 124 7.65 5.90 12.10
CA TYR A 124 7.11 4.75 12.83
C TYR A 124 8.13 3.97 13.68
N SER A 125 9.43 4.21 13.51
CA SER A 125 10.46 3.59 14.33
C SER A 125 10.39 4.06 15.79
N VAL A 126 10.86 3.23 16.72
CA VAL A 126 10.93 3.60 18.15
C VAL A 126 11.67 4.92 18.35
N HIS A 127 12.77 5.12 17.62
CA HIS A 127 13.52 6.37 17.66
C HIS A 127 12.71 7.56 17.13
N SER A 128 12.01 7.43 16.00
CA SER A 128 11.22 8.53 15.45
C SER A 128 10.08 8.98 16.38
N GLN A 129 9.57 8.08 17.22
CA GLN A 129 8.52 8.38 18.19
C GLN A 129 9.02 9.25 19.36
N THR A 130 10.34 9.28 19.62
CA THR A 130 10.93 10.16 20.64
C THR A 130 11.24 11.57 20.12
N LEU A 131 11.15 11.80 18.81
CA LEU A 131 11.44 13.10 18.20
C LEU A 131 10.35 14.13 18.52
N PRO A 132 10.72 15.43 18.64
CA PRO A 132 9.76 16.51 18.81
C PRO A 132 8.74 16.58 17.67
N GLU A 133 7.54 17.09 17.97
CA GLU A 133 6.45 17.22 16.98
C GLU A 133 6.88 18.02 15.74
N ALA A 134 7.59 19.14 15.92
CA ALA A 134 8.10 19.94 14.80
C ALA A 134 8.98 19.12 13.85
N ARG A 135 9.79 18.20 14.39
CA ARG A 135 10.66 17.32 13.60
C ARG A 135 9.85 16.28 12.83
N ARG A 136 8.79 15.73 13.46
CA ARG A 136 7.84 14.82 12.82
C ARG A 136 7.08 15.49 11.68
N LEU A 137 6.54 16.69 11.91
CA LEU A 137 5.84 17.48 10.88
C LEU A 137 6.75 17.82 9.71
N GLN A 138 8.02 18.13 9.99
CA GLN A 138 9.01 18.32 8.93
C GLN A 138 9.22 17.04 8.11
N HIS A 139 9.37 15.87 8.75
CA HIS A 139 9.47 14.60 8.04
C HIS A 139 8.22 14.24 7.23
N ILE A 140 7.02 14.56 7.74
CA ILE A 140 5.77 14.38 7.00
C ILE A 140 5.81 15.20 5.70
N ARG A 141 6.20 16.47 5.76
CA ARG A 141 6.31 17.34 4.57
C ARG A 141 7.37 16.86 3.59
N GLU A 142 8.54 16.46 4.08
CA GLU A 142 9.63 15.92 3.26
C GLU A 142 9.18 14.65 2.52
N LEU A 143 8.52 13.72 3.22
CA LEU A 143 8.04 12.46 2.63
C LEU A 143 6.85 12.66 1.68
N ASP A 144 5.94 13.59 1.99
CA ASP A 144 4.83 13.96 1.10
C ASP A 144 5.35 14.54 -0.22
N GLN A 145 6.36 15.42 -0.15
CA GLN A 145 7.02 15.94 -1.35
C GLN A 145 7.69 14.82 -2.16
N GLU A 146 8.45 13.92 -1.52
CA GLU A 146 9.06 12.78 -2.22
C GLU A 146 8.00 11.88 -2.90
N LEU A 147 6.86 11.64 -2.26
CA LEU A 147 5.75 10.88 -2.82
C LEU A 147 5.10 11.60 -4.02
N SER A 148 4.94 12.93 -3.91
CA SER A 148 4.42 13.77 -4.98
C SER A 148 5.36 13.78 -6.20
N ASP A 149 6.66 13.93 -5.98
CA ASP A 149 7.69 13.88 -7.03
C ASP A 149 7.70 12.53 -7.75
N LEU A 150 7.59 11.43 -6.99
CA LEU A 150 7.48 10.09 -7.54
C LEU A 150 6.28 9.98 -8.51
N LYS A 151 5.11 10.46 -8.08
CA LYS A 151 3.90 10.49 -8.89
C LYS A 151 4.05 11.37 -10.12
N LEU A 152 4.63 12.56 -9.99
CA LEU A 152 4.82 13.49 -11.11
C LEU A 152 5.75 12.91 -12.19
N GLY A 153 6.65 11.99 -11.81
CA GLY A 153 7.46 11.20 -12.72
C GLY A 153 6.69 10.15 -13.56
N TYR A 154 5.41 9.90 -13.27
CA TYR A 154 4.55 9.04 -14.08
C TYR A 154 3.94 9.80 -15.27
N PRO A 155 3.66 9.11 -16.40
CA PRO A 155 2.90 9.70 -17.50
C PRO A 155 1.57 10.27 -16.99
N VAL A 156 1.14 11.42 -17.52
CA VAL A 156 -0.05 12.14 -17.04
C VAL A 156 -1.27 11.22 -16.99
N ASP A 157 -1.49 10.44 -18.04
CA ASP A 157 -2.64 9.52 -18.19
C ASP A 157 -2.55 8.26 -17.31
N CYS A 158 -1.45 8.07 -16.59
CA CYS A 158 -1.22 6.94 -15.70
C CYS A 158 -1.17 7.36 -14.22
N ARG A 159 -1.56 8.60 -13.89
CA ARG A 159 -1.51 9.08 -12.50
C ARG A 159 -2.70 8.57 -11.70
N PRO A 160 -2.51 8.18 -10.42
CA PRO A 160 -3.54 7.55 -9.60
C PRO A 160 -4.85 8.36 -9.47
N GLU A 161 -4.79 9.69 -9.50
CA GLU A 161 -5.96 10.56 -9.32
C GLU A 161 -6.98 10.43 -10.44
N LEU A 162 -6.54 10.08 -11.65
CA LEU A 162 -7.44 9.87 -12.79
C LEU A 162 -8.34 8.63 -12.63
N PHE A 163 -7.96 7.71 -11.75
CA PHE A 163 -8.62 6.42 -11.60
C PHE A 163 -9.42 6.29 -10.30
N ALA A 164 -9.11 7.12 -9.28
CA ALA A 164 -9.73 7.03 -7.96
C ALA A 164 -10.94 7.98 -7.80
N THR A 165 -11.70 8.17 -8.88
CA THR A 165 -12.92 8.99 -8.90
C THR A 165 -14.12 8.15 -9.32
N GLU A 166 -15.30 8.47 -8.77
CA GLU A 166 -16.56 7.77 -9.09
C GLU A 166 -16.89 7.86 -10.59
N ASP A 167 -16.63 9.03 -11.19
CA ASP A 167 -16.90 9.34 -12.60
C ASP A 167 -15.80 8.90 -13.58
N ALA A 168 -14.75 8.20 -13.11
CA ALA A 168 -13.68 7.75 -14.00
C ALA A 168 -14.24 6.84 -15.10
N PRO A 169 -14.00 7.10 -16.40
CA PRO A 169 -14.53 6.25 -17.47
C PRO A 169 -14.02 4.81 -17.41
N ASP A 170 -14.92 3.83 -17.61
CA ASP A 170 -14.59 2.39 -17.53
C ASP A 170 -13.48 1.96 -18.48
N TYR A 171 -13.34 2.61 -19.65
CA TYR A 171 -12.30 2.28 -20.63
C TYR A 171 -10.87 2.51 -20.10
N LEU A 172 -10.67 3.38 -19.10
CA LEU A 172 -9.36 3.63 -18.50
C LEU A 172 -8.78 2.37 -17.83
N PHE A 173 -9.65 1.45 -17.41
CA PHE A 173 -9.29 0.27 -16.63
C PHE A 173 -9.09 -0.98 -17.49
N HIS A 174 -9.53 -0.98 -18.75
CA HIS A 174 -9.55 -2.15 -19.63
C HIS A 174 -8.15 -2.76 -19.83
N ASP A 175 -7.16 -1.91 -20.12
CA ASP A 175 -5.79 -2.36 -20.38
C ASP A 175 -4.91 -2.32 -19.13
N LEU A 176 -5.46 -1.97 -17.97
CA LEU A 176 -4.69 -1.79 -16.76
C LEU A 176 -4.09 -3.13 -16.30
N SER A 177 -2.80 -3.14 -15.98
CA SER A 177 -2.12 -4.31 -15.46
C SER A 177 -2.29 -4.43 -13.94
N MET A 178 -2.19 -5.65 -13.41
CA MET A 178 -2.09 -5.87 -11.96
C MET A 178 -0.94 -5.08 -11.32
N ARG A 179 0.16 -4.89 -12.06
CA ARG A 179 1.28 -4.02 -11.63
C ARG A 179 0.85 -2.55 -11.51
N GLY A 180 0.12 -2.02 -12.50
CA GLY A 180 -0.46 -0.69 -12.47
C GLY A 180 -1.45 -0.52 -11.31
N VAL A 181 -2.28 -1.54 -11.07
CA VAL A 181 -3.17 -1.61 -9.90
C VAL A 181 -2.39 -1.47 -8.61
N ASN A 182 -1.33 -2.26 -8.43
CA ASN A 182 -0.49 -2.17 -7.24
C ASN A 182 0.19 -0.80 -7.12
N ILE A 183 0.72 -0.20 -8.19
CA ILE A 183 1.34 1.13 -8.13
C ILE A 183 0.38 2.19 -7.56
N HIS A 184 -0.88 2.20 -8.02
CA HIS A 184 -1.88 3.15 -7.52
C HIS A 184 -2.25 2.88 -6.06
N LEU A 185 -2.45 1.61 -5.67
CA LEU A 185 -2.74 1.25 -4.28
C LEU A 185 -1.59 1.63 -3.34
N GLU A 186 -0.35 1.44 -3.80
CA GLU A 186 0.86 1.76 -3.04
C GLU A 186 1.04 3.26 -2.83
N TYR A 187 0.65 4.07 -3.82
CA TYR A 187 0.61 5.52 -3.69
C TYR A 187 -0.33 5.95 -2.56
N TYR A 188 -1.60 5.54 -2.60
CA TYR A 188 -2.57 5.93 -1.57
C TYR A 188 -2.23 5.34 -0.19
N TYR A 189 -1.64 4.14 -0.15
CA TYR A 189 -1.15 3.56 1.09
C TYR A 189 -0.01 4.39 1.71
N CYS A 190 0.98 4.79 0.91
CA CYS A 190 2.06 5.64 1.39
C CYS A 190 1.54 7.01 1.83
N LEU A 191 0.62 7.61 1.08
CA LEU A 191 -0.03 8.88 1.44
C LEU A 191 -0.73 8.78 2.80
N GLY A 192 -1.54 7.73 3.00
CA GLY A 192 -2.20 7.45 4.27
C GLY A 192 -1.22 7.21 5.42
N LYS A 193 -0.12 6.49 5.19
CA LYS A 193 0.92 6.27 6.22
C LYS A 193 1.68 7.55 6.57
N ILE A 194 2.03 8.38 5.60
CA ILE A 194 2.72 9.65 5.84
C ILE A 194 1.84 10.57 6.70
N HIS A 195 0.59 10.76 6.28
CA HIS A 195 -0.30 11.70 6.93
C HIS A 195 -0.96 11.16 8.20
N GLY A 196 -1.15 9.84 8.30
CA GLY A 196 -1.64 9.17 9.52
C GLY A 196 -0.63 9.18 10.67
N ALA A 197 0.66 9.45 10.40
CA ALA A 197 1.66 9.63 11.45
C ALA A 197 1.46 10.91 12.28
N SER A 198 0.73 11.91 11.74
CA SER A 198 0.32 13.07 12.54
C SER A 198 -0.63 12.70 13.68
N SER A 199 -1.39 11.62 13.50
CA SER A 199 -2.45 11.16 14.40
C SER A 199 -1.98 10.07 15.39
N SER A 200 -0.68 9.76 15.45
CA SER A 200 -0.14 8.55 16.12
C SER A 200 -0.81 8.23 17.46
N CYS A 201 -1.70 7.22 17.42
CA CYS A 201 -1.99 6.17 18.42
C CYS A 201 -1.66 6.47 19.89
N LYS A 202 -2.07 7.62 20.40
CA LYS A 202 -2.38 7.77 21.82
C LYS A 202 -3.90 7.72 21.89
N ILE A 203 -4.44 6.88 22.78
CA ILE A 203 -5.83 6.98 23.22
C ILE A 203 -6.13 8.48 23.35
N PRO A 204 -7.20 9.00 22.72
CA PRO A 204 -7.49 10.42 22.80
C PRO A 204 -7.74 10.77 24.26
N SER A 205 -6.71 11.25 24.94
CA SER A 205 -6.91 12.01 26.16
C SER A 205 -7.54 13.33 25.72
N PRO A 206 -8.46 13.92 26.50
CA PRO A 206 -9.03 15.23 26.20
C PRO A 206 -7.98 16.36 26.04
N GLN A 207 -6.71 16.06 26.33
CA GLN A 207 -5.55 16.95 26.28
C GLN A 207 -4.50 16.52 25.21
N SER A 208 -4.74 15.45 24.44
CA SER A 208 -3.86 15.05 23.35
C SER A 208 -4.30 15.78 22.10
N TRP A 209 -3.59 16.89 21.84
CA TRP A 209 -3.81 17.82 20.74
C TRP A 209 -4.01 17.11 19.40
N SER A 210 -4.97 17.63 18.65
CA SER A 210 -5.46 17.10 17.38
C SER A 210 -4.37 17.14 16.30
N PRO A 211 -4.33 16.15 15.38
CA PRO A 211 -3.52 16.26 14.18
C PRO A 211 -3.81 17.58 13.48
N LEU A 212 -2.79 18.17 12.82
CA LEU A 212 -3.01 19.33 11.94
C LEU A 212 -4.21 18.99 11.04
N PRO A 213 -5.27 19.82 11.01
CA PRO A 213 -6.51 19.50 10.29
C PRO A 213 -6.23 19.04 8.85
N SER A 214 -5.27 19.68 8.17
CA SER A 214 -4.86 19.35 6.80
C SER A 214 -4.23 17.96 6.64
N SER A 215 -3.47 17.46 7.62
CA SER A 215 -2.84 16.13 7.52
C SER A 215 -3.85 15.02 7.78
N ALA A 216 -4.74 15.21 8.76
CA ALA A 216 -5.81 14.24 9.00
C ALA A 216 -6.74 14.12 7.77
N GLU A 217 -7.12 15.24 7.18
CA GLU A 217 -7.92 15.29 5.94
C GLU A 217 -7.26 14.50 4.80
N LEU A 218 -5.96 14.72 4.54
CA LEU A 218 -5.21 13.98 3.51
C LEU A 218 -5.15 12.47 3.79
N CYS A 219 -5.02 12.06 5.06
CA CYS A 219 -5.07 10.65 5.44
C CYS A 219 -6.43 10.01 5.13
N PHE A 220 -7.52 10.70 5.45
CA PHE A 220 -8.87 10.21 5.16
C PHE A 220 -9.18 10.23 3.67
N GLU A 221 -8.70 11.24 2.94
CA GLU A 221 -8.86 11.29 1.48
C GLU A 221 -8.08 10.17 0.77
N ALA A 222 -6.88 9.84 1.26
CA ALA A 222 -6.14 8.67 0.78
C ALA A 222 -6.92 7.36 1.02
N ALA A 223 -7.59 7.22 2.16
CA ALA A 223 -8.41 6.06 2.47
C ALA A 223 -9.65 5.98 1.56
N ARG A 224 -10.36 7.10 1.35
CA ARG A 224 -11.49 7.17 0.40
C ARG A 224 -11.06 6.79 -1.01
N SER A 225 -10.00 7.43 -1.50
CA SER A 225 -9.44 7.16 -2.82
C SER A 225 -9.03 5.69 -2.99
N SER A 226 -8.49 5.07 -1.93
CA SER A 226 -8.16 3.64 -1.93
C SER A 226 -9.41 2.76 -2.11
N LEU A 227 -10.50 3.04 -1.38
CA LEU A 227 -11.73 2.24 -1.49
C LEU A 227 -12.43 2.42 -2.83
N ILE A 228 -12.55 3.67 -3.30
CA ILE A 228 -13.10 3.98 -4.62
C ILE A 228 -12.29 3.22 -5.68
N TYR A 229 -10.96 3.34 -5.62
CA TYR A 229 -10.10 2.67 -6.59
C TYR A 229 -10.23 1.14 -6.54
N ILE A 230 -10.25 0.52 -5.36
CA ILE A 230 -10.46 -0.94 -5.21
C ILE A 230 -11.80 -1.36 -5.84
N TRP A 231 -12.86 -0.59 -5.64
CA TRP A 231 -14.16 -0.87 -6.26
C TRP A 231 -14.12 -0.73 -7.79
N ARG A 232 -13.41 0.28 -8.32
CA ARG A 232 -13.20 0.46 -9.76
C ARG A 232 -12.39 -0.68 -10.39
N VAL A 233 -11.42 -1.24 -9.67
CA VAL A 233 -10.59 -2.38 -10.11
C VAL A 233 -11.08 -3.73 -9.58
N ARG A 234 -12.35 -3.85 -9.19
CA ARG A 234 -12.92 -5.05 -8.56
C ARG A 234 -12.66 -6.36 -9.33
N GLN A 235 -12.52 -6.33 -10.65
CA GLN A 235 -12.16 -7.52 -11.44
C GLN A 235 -10.79 -8.14 -11.04
N PHE A 236 -9.91 -7.35 -10.43
CA PHE A 236 -8.62 -7.83 -9.92
C PHE A 236 -8.72 -8.48 -8.54
N VAL A 237 -9.87 -8.42 -7.87
CA VAL A 237 -10.07 -9.00 -6.53
C VAL A 237 -10.76 -10.36 -6.66
N ASN A 238 -10.02 -11.42 -6.34
CA ASN A 238 -10.49 -12.81 -6.33
C ASN A 238 -9.72 -13.61 -5.27
N ASP A 239 -10.07 -14.89 -5.06
CA ASP A 239 -9.48 -15.75 -4.02
C ASP A 239 -7.94 -15.81 -4.09
N HIS A 240 -7.36 -15.75 -5.29
CA HIS A 240 -5.92 -15.87 -5.51
C HIS A 240 -5.15 -14.58 -5.24
N THR A 241 -5.84 -13.44 -5.33
CA THR A 241 -5.25 -12.09 -5.25
C THR A 241 -5.68 -11.34 -3.99
N PHE A 242 -6.70 -11.84 -3.28
CA PHE A 242 -7.29 -11.20 -2.11
C PHE A 242 -6.22 -10.71 -1.13
N TRP A 243 -5.27 -11.57 -0.77
CA TRP A 243 -4.23 -11.25 0.21
C TRP A 243 -3.22 -10.18 -0.26
N ILE A 244 -3.11 -9.96 -1.57
CA ILE A 244 -2.33 -8.84 -2.13
C ILE A 244 -3.04 -7.52 -1.82
N HIS A 245 -4.38 -7.49 -1.94
CA HIS A 245 -5.21 -6.31 -1.76
C HIS A 245 -5.71 -6.10 -0.32
N ALA A 246 -5.76 -7.15 0.49
CA ALA A 246 -6.40 -7.19 1.80
C ALA A 246 -5.86 -6.10 2.74
N GLN A 247 -4.55 -5.85 2.73
CA GLN A 247 -3.95 -4.80 3.55
C GLN A 247 -4.46 -3.42 3.16
N PHE A 248 -4.47 -3.09 1.87
CA PHE A 248 -4.93 -1.80 1.36
C PHE A 248 -6.41 -1.61 1.71
N LEU A 249 -7.22 -2.64 1.43
CA LEU A 249 -8.65 -2.68 1.72
C LEU A 249 -8.94 -2.45 3.20
N LEU A 250 -8.39 -3.30 4.09
CA LEU A 250 -8.69 -3.26 5.51
C LEU A 250 -8.18 -1.96 6.18
N THR A 251 -7.01 -1.46 5.75
CA THR A 251 -6.46 -0.19 6.26
C THR A 251 -7.37 0.97 5.88
N ALA A 252 -7.84 1.01 4.63
CA ALA A 252 -8.73 2.07 4.14
C ALA A 252 -10.13 1.99 4.79
N VAL A 253 -10.72 0.79 4.90
CA VAL A 253 -11.99 0.55 5.60
C VAL A 253 -11.92 1.07 7.04
N LEU A 254 -10.88 0.67 7.79
CA LEU A 254 -10.70 1.11 9.17
C LEU A 254 -10.55 2.62 9.29
N SER A 255 -9.81 3.25 8.36
CA SER A 255 -9.57 4.69 8.36
C SER A 255 -10.85 5.48 8.07
N VAL A 256 -11.64 5.06 7.06
CA VAL A 256 -12.94 5.68 6.76
C VAL A 256 -13.94 5.46 7.89
N PHE A 257 -13.98 4.25 8.47
CA PHE A 257 -14.80 3.99 9.66
C PHE A 257 -14.42 4.91 10.82
N TRP A 258 -13.12 5.09 11.10
CA TRP A 258 -12.64 6.02 12.13
C TRP A 258 -13.10 7.45 11.86
N TYR A 259 -13.06 7.90 10.61
CA TYR A 259 -13.57 9.22 10.22
C TYR A 259 -15.06 9.37 10.52
N LEU A 260 -15.88 8.38 10.12
CA LEU A 260 -17.33 8.41 10.30
C LEU A 260 -17.72 8.55 11.78
N ILE A 261 -17.03 7.85 12.69
CA ILE A 261 -17.35 7.90 14.13
C ILE A 261 -16.76 9.12 14.84
N THR A 262 -15.70 9.73 14.30
CA THR A 262 -15.06 10.91 14.89
C THR A 262 -15.73 12.21 14.45
N VAL A 263 -16.25 12.25 13.21
CA VAL A 263 -16.92 13.42 12.63
C VAL A 263 -18.28 13.03 12.02
N PRO A 264 -19.26 12.59 12.84
CA PRO A 264 -20.54 12.07 12.34
C PRO A 264 -21.45 13.13 11.70
N THR A 265 -21.10 14.42 11.82
CA THR A 265 -21.80 15.55 11.20
C THR A 265 -21.17 16.02 9.89
N SER A 266 -20.12 15.34 9.40
CA SER A 266 -19.48 15.66 8.12
C SER A 266 -20.49 15.65 6.96
N SER A 267 -20.38 16.61 6.04
CA SER A 267 -21.16 16.62 4.80
C SER A 267 -20.87 15.39 3.92
N THR A 268 -19.67 14.80 4.06
CA THR A 268 -19.26 13.58 3.33
C THR A 268 -19.77 12.29 3.97
N PHE A 269 -20.39 12.33 5.16
CA PHE A 269 -20.75 11.14 5.93
C PHE A 269 -21.55 10.12 5.10
N THR A 270 -22.57 10.57 4.38
CA THR A 270 -23.41 9.70 3.55
C THR A 270 -22.63 9.06 2.40
N ARG A 271 -21.76 9.83 1.75
CA ARG A 271 -20.91 9.32 0.66
C ARG A 271 -19.92 8.29 1.19
N ASP A 272 -19.24 8.60 2.28
CA ASP A 272 -18.21 7.74 2.89
C ASP A 272 -18.82 6.44 3.42
N LEU A 273 -20.05 6.50 3.99
CA LEU A 273 -20.80 5.31 4.39
C LEU A 273 -21.19 4.47 3.16
N LYS A 274 -21.67 5.10 2.09
CA LYS A 274 -22.01 4.41 0.83
C LYS A 274 -20.79 3.70 0.24
N THR A 275 -19.61 4.31 0.27
CA THR A 275 -18.36 3.65 -0.16
C THR A 275 -18.07 2.38 0.65
N LEU A 276 -18.33 2.36 1.97
CA LEU A 276 -18.19 1.14 2.77
C LEU A 276 -19.24 0.08 2.39
N GLU A 277 -20.48 0.50 2.15
CA GLU A 277 -21.57 -0.39 1.70
C GLU A 277 -21.25 -1.02 0.33
N ASP A 278 -20.70 -0.26 -0.62
CA ASP A 278 -20.27 -0.78 -1.94
C ASP A 278 -19.15 -1.82 -1.82
N ILE A 279 -18.24 -1.65 -0.85
CA ILE A 279 -17.19 -2.61 -0.54
C ILE A 279 -17.76 -3.87 0.12
N ALA A 280 -18.72 -3.73 1.04
CA ALA A 280 -19.44 -4.87 1.61
C ALA A 280 -20.18 -5.66 0.51
N GLU A 281 -20.87 -4.95 -0.39
CA GLU A 281 -21.55 -5.55 -1.53
C GLU A 281 -20.56 -6.30 -2.44
N LEU A 282 -19.41 -5.71 -2.75
CA LEU A 282 -18.34 -6.40 -3.49
C LEU A 282 -17.92 -7.71 -2.81
N LEU A 283 -17.66 -7.69 -1.50
CA LEU A 283 -17.25 -8.88 -0.75
C LEU A 283 -18.35 -9.94 -0.69
N ALA A 284 -19.62 -9.53 -0.60
CA ALA A 284 -20.76 -10.44 -0.66
C ALA A 284 -20.88 -11.11 -2.04
N HIS A 285 -20.65 -10.35 -3.13
CA HIS A 285 -20.63 -10.88 -4.48
C HIS A 285 -19.52 -11.91 -4.69
N LEU A 286 -18.33 -11.67 -4.14
CA LEU A 286 -17.19 -12.58 -4.20
C LEU A 286 -17.36 -13.84 -3.33
N ASN A 287 -18.22 -13.79 -2.32
CA ASN A 287 -18.50 -14.90 -1.42
C ASN A 287 -19.55 -15.90 -1.96
N LYS A 288 -20.03 -15.75 -3.19
CA LYS A 288 -20.97 -16.73 -3.79
C LYS A 288 -20.28 -18.11 -3.88
N PRO A 289 -20.97 -19.20 -3.49
CA PRO A 289 -20.39 -20.53 -3.53
C PRO A 289 -19.97 -20.87 -4.95
N LYS A 290 -18.76 -21.42 -5.10
CA LYS A 290 -18.28 -21.95 -6.37
C LYS A 290 -19.07 -23.20 -6.76
N GLU A 291 -18.87 -23.70 -7.99
CA GLU A 291 -19.49 -24.92 -8.49
C GLU A 291 -19.27 -26.12 -7.55
N ASP A 292 -18.14 -26.16 -6.83
CA ASP A 292 -17.79 -27.19 -5.83
C ASP A 292 -18.39 -26.94 -4.43
N GLY A 293 -19.22 -25.91 -4.25
CA GLY A 293 -19.82 -25.52 -2.97
C GLY A 293 -18.87 -24.88 -1.96
N GLN A 294 -17.57 -24.76 -2.28
CA GLN A 294 -16.59 -24.13 -1.40
C GLN A 294 -16.66 -22.60 -1.47
N THR A 295 -16.60 -21.96 -0.30
CA THR A 295 -16.45 -20.51 -0.15
C THR A 295 -15.04 -20.19 0.35
N PHE A 296 -14.50 -19.05 -0.07
CA PHE A 296 -13.18 -18.60 0.38
C PHE A 296 -13.30 -17.87 1.72
N PRO A 297 -12.77 -18.42 2.83
CA PRO A 297 -13.06 -17.90 4.16
C PRO A 297 -12.78 -16.42 4.39
N PRO A 298 -11.69 -15.86 3.84
CA PRO A 298 -11.41 -14.44 4.00
C PRO A 298 -12.52 -13.52 3.46
N PHE A 299 -13.29 -13.92 2.45
CA PHE A 299 -14.38 -13.07 1.95
C PHE A 299 -15.52 -12.95 2.95
N TYR A 300 -16.07 -14.06 3.47
CA TYR A 300 -17.18 -13.94 4.42
C TYR A 300 -16.74 -13.32 5.76
N LEU A 301 -15.50 -13.56 6.20
CA LEU A 301 -14.97 -12.93 7.41
C LEU A 301 -14.81 -11.42 7.23
N THR A 302 -14.24 -10.99 6.10
CA THR A 302 -14.05 -9.57 5.80
C THR A 302 -15.38 -8.88 5.58
N HIS A 303 -16.32 -9.52 4.88
CA HIS A 303 -17.67 -9.01 4.69
C HIS A 303 -18.37 -8.77 6.05
N ALA A 304 -18.40 -9.77 6.93
CA ALA A 304 -19.00 -9.64 8.25
C ALA A 304 -18.32 -8.56 9.11
N PHE A 305 -17.01 -8.41 8.97
CA PHE A 305 -16.26 -7.34 9.63
C PHE A 305 -16.68 -5.96 9.12
N VAL A 306 -16.72 -5.74 7.80
CA VAL A 306 -17.13 -4.46 7.20
C VAL A 306 -18.58 -4.12 7.57
N GLU A 307 -19.51 -5.06 7.47
CA GLU A 307 -20.91 -4.91 7.90
C GLU A 307 -21.03 -4.46 9.36
N ARG A 308 -20.20 -5.04 10.24
CA ARG A 308 -20.16 -4.63 11.64
C ARG A 308 -19.72 -3.17 11.79
N LEU A 309 -18.71 -2.73 11.04
CA LEU A 309 -18.25 -1.34 11.07
C LEU A 309 -19.31 -0.37 10.53
N ILE A 310 -19.99 -0.73 9.45
CA ILE A 310 -21.12 0.05 8.88
C ILE A 310 -22.21 0.24 9.96
N SER A 311 -22.63 -0.85 10.62
CA SER A 311 -23.64 -0.78 11.68
C SER A 311 -23.22 0.12 12.85
N LEU A 312 -21.93 0.11 13.23
CA LEU A 312 -21.40 0.97 14.28
C LEU A 312 -21.35 2.44 13.83
N ALA A 313 -20.94 2.71 12.58
CA ALA A 313 -20.91 4.06 12.02
C ALA A 313 -22.31 4.66 11.95
N GLN A 314 -23.31 3.91 11.50
CA GLN A 314 -24.70 4.38 11.46
C GLN A 314 -25.22 4.80 12.84
N ARG A 315 -24.82 4.11 13.92
CA ARG A 315 -25.18 4.46 15.30
C ARG A 315 -24.53 5.74 15.82
N SER A 316 -23.40 6.15 15.23
CA SER A 316 -22.70 7.38 15.62
C SER A 316 -23.39 8.65 15.11
N ARG A 317 -24.31 8.52 14.14
CA ARG A 317 -25.05 9.65 13.59
C ARG A 317 -25.95 10.26 14.69
N PRO A 318 -25.86 11.57 14.95
CA PRO A 318 -26.76 12.22 15.89
C PRO A 318 -28.20 12.01 15.43
N LYS A 319 -29.06 11.51 16.33
CA LYS A 319 -30.50 11.45 16.06
C LYS A 319 -30.96 12.89 15.83
N VAL A 320 -31.49 13.18 14.64
CA VAL A 320 -32.17 14.45 14.40
C VAL A 320 -33.32 14.49 15.41
N ALA A 321 -33.26 15.40 16.38
CA ALA A 321 -34.37 15.68 17.26
C ALA A 321 -35.51 16.19 16.35
N GLY A 322 -36.56 15.38 16.22
CA GLY A 322 -37.71 15.72 15.41
C GLY A 322 -38.33 17.02 15.88
N THR A 323 -38.53 17.95 14.94
CA THR A 323 -39.55 18.98 15.02
C THR A 323 -40.87 18.44 14.53
#